data_AF-A0A210PZ98-F1
#
_entry.id   AF-A0A210PZ98-F1
#
_cell.length_a   1.000
_cell.length_b   1.000
_cell.length_c   1.000
_cell.angle_alpha   90.00
_cell.angle_beta   90.00
_cell.angle_gamma   90.00
#
_symmetry.space_group_name_H-M   'P 1'
#
loop_
_entity.id
_entity.type
_entity.pdbx_description
1 polymer ?
#
loop_
_entity_poly.entity_id
_entity_poly.type
_entity_poly.pdbx_seq_one_letter_code
_entity_poly.pdbx_strand_id
1 'polypeptide(L)'
;MDNMEETPRPKLIIFDLDYTLWPFWVDRKVNVEPPFNRTPDGKVFDARSREVHSFPDIEHILKKLKNDKFKLAIASEAFNKEEVRRLVSYFGWDVYFDHMEVYPGSKITHLLTIKKESGVDFPDMMFFDDERDHLSEVAHTCLGVTCIWANRGVSEEILEEGFKAFSNNHISNANNNNNNMLHSSTSSLNSNDSEESQSETTVFYVHKRRGSRASITYDTPPVIDRAVRLRGRRMSAPALSIPKLDTKKLLACQEINEN
;
A
#
# COMPACT_ATOMS: atom_id res chain seq x y z
N MET A 1 -3.69 -12.63 37.49
CA MET A 1 -4.25 -12.66 36.13
C MET A 1 -3.24 -11.91 35.29
N ASP A 2 -2.44 -12.65 34.53
CA ASP A 2 -1.36 -12.08 33.74
C ASP A 2 -1.96 -11.09 32.75
N ASN A 3 -1.61 -9.80 32.89
CA ASN A 3 -1.77 -8.82 31.84
C ASN A 3 -0.79 -9.22 30.72
N MET A 4 -1.19 -10.18 29.89
CA MET A 4 -0.57 -10.39 28.58
C MET A 4 -0.88 -9.13 27.78
N GLU A 5 0.08 -8.22 27.71
CA GLU A 5 0.04 -7.07 26.83
C GLU A 5 -0.17 -7.61 25.41
N GLU A 6 -1.34 -7.36 24.83
CA GLU A 6 -1.72 -7.90 23.54
C GLU A 6 -0.73 -7.37 22.49
N THR A 7 0.00 -8.26 21.82
CA THR A 7 1.01 -7.86 20.83
C THR A 7 0.36 -6.98 19.76
N PRO A 8 0.85 -5.75 19.50
CA PRO A 8 0.22 -4.86 18.53
C PRO A 8 0.03 -5.51 17.15
N ARG A 9 -1.16 -5.40 16.58
CA ARG A 9 -1.51 -5.93 15.25
C ARG A 9 -2.09 -4.82 14.36
N PRO A 10 -1.86 -4.89 13.03
CA PRO A 10 -2.43 -3.90 12.10
C PRO A 10 -3.95 -4.00 12.07
N LYS A 11 -4.63 -2.88 11.91
CA LYS A 11 -6.08 -2.85 11.68
C LYS A 11 -6.43 -3.04 10.21
N LEU A 12 -5.48 -2.74 9.32
CA LEU A 12 -5.61 -2.85 7.87
C LEU A 12 -4.32 -3.36 7.23
N ILE A 13 -4.45 -4.34 6.35
CA ILE A 13 -3.35 -4.87 5.55
C ILE A 13 -3.62 -4.56 4.08
N ILE A 14 -2.65 -3.92 3.43
CA ILE A 14 -2.74 -3.44 2.05
C ILE A 14 -1.74 -4.24 1.21
N PHE A 15 -2.18 -4.73 0.06
CA PHE A 15 -1.34 -5.46 -0.89
C PHE A 15 -1.30 -4.73 -2.23
N ASP A 16 -0.11 -4.63 -2.82
CA ASP A 16 0.02 -4.54 -4.28
C ASP A 16 -0.41 -5.86 -4.95
N LEU A 17 -0.48 -5.88 -6.29
CA LEU A 17 -0.88 -7.05 -7.08
C LEU A 17 0.28 -7.68 -7.84
N ASP A 18 0.83 -6.95 -8.82
CA ASP A 18 1.81 -7.47 -9.76
C ASP A 18 3.10 -7.82 -9.01
N TYR A 19 3.60 -9.06 -9.14
CA TYR A 19 4.73 -9.59 -8.38
C TYR A 19 4.60 -9.61 -6.85
N THR A 20 3.43 -9.22 -6.31
CA THR A 20 3.09 -9.31 -4.89
C THR A 20 2.13 -10.47 -4.60
N LEU A 21 0.98 -10.54 -5.29
CA LEU A 21 0.01 -11.64 -5.16
C LEU A 21 0.07 -12.63 -6.33
N TRP A 22 0.57 -12.20 -7.49
CA TRP A 22 0.79 -13.08 -8.64
C TRP A 22 2.12 -12.77 -9.34
N PRO A 23 2.76 -13.75 -10.02
CA PRO A 23 4.12 -13.61 -10.55
C PRO A 23 4.18 -12.97 -11.95
N PHE A 24 3.40 -11.93 -12.22
CA PHE A 24 3.34 -11.29 -13.53
C PHE A 24 2.87 -9.84 -13.46
N TRP A 25 3.16 -9.07 -14.52
CA TRP A 25 2.44 -7.81 -14.78
C TRP A 25 1.18 -8.07 -15.57
N VAL A 26 0.02 -7.68 -15.04
CA VAL A 26 -1.29 -7.87 -15.69
C VAL A 26 -1.41 -7.10 -17.03
N ASP A 27 -0.75 -5.92 -17.14
CA ASP A 27 -0.97 -4.99 -18.26
C ASP A 27 0.20 -4.80 -19.22
N ARG A 28 1.39 -5.37 -18.93
CA ARG A 28 2.57 -5.13 -19.78
C ARG A 28 2.67 -6.06 -20.99
N LYS A 29 1.75 -7.04 -21.12
CA LYS A 29 1.75 -8.07 -22.17
C LYS A 29 3.07 -8.88 -22.30
N VAL A 30 3.88 -8.88 -21.24
CA VAL A 30 5.14 -9.65 -21.21
C VAL A 30 4.87 -11.08 -20.74
N ASN A 31 4.19 -11.21 -19.60
CA ASN A 31 4.00 -12.49 -18.92
C ASN A 31 2.63 -13.11 -19.23
N VAL A 32 1.60 -12.28 -19.37
CA VAL A 32 0.19 -12.65 -19.60
C VAL A 32 -0.44 -11.73 -20.63
N GLU A 33 -1.56 -12.12 -21.23
CA GLU A 33 -2.29 -11.29 -22.18
C GLU A 33 -3.81 -11.36 -21.93
N PRO A 34 -4.46 -10.24 -21.55
CA PRO A 34 -5.92 -10.20 -21.45
C PRO A 34 -6.62 -10.31 -22.82
N PRO A 35 -7.91 -10.69 -22.88
CA PRO A 35 -8.79 -10.94 -21.74
C PRO A 35 -8.51 -12.28 -21.05
N PHE A 36 -8.74 -12.32 -19.74
CA PHE A 36 -8.70 -13.57 -18.98
C PHE A 36 -10.02 -14.32 -19.05
N ASN A 37 -9.94 -15.65 -19.01
CA ASN A 37 -11.08 -16.55 -18.96
C ASN A 37 -10.90 -17.59 -17.85
N ARG A 38 -12.02 -18.00 -17.24
CA ARG A 38 -12.04 -19.07 -16.22
C ARG A 38 -12.81 -20.26 -16.75
N THR A 39 -12.23 -21.45 -16.61
CA THR A 39 -12.89 -22.70 -16.96
C THR A 39 -13.81 -23.19 -15.83
N PRO A 40 -14.77 -24.09 -16.09
CA PRO A 40 -15.68 -24.61 -15.05
C PRO A 40 -14.98 -25.33 -13.89
N ASP A 41 -13.80 -25.93 -14.12
CA ASP A 41 -12.94 -26.53 -13.09
C ASP A 41 -12.14 -25.49 -12.29
N GLY A 42 -12.33 -24.20 -12.57
CA GLY A 42 -11.82 -23.09 -11.79
C GLY A 42 -10.48 -22.52 -12.25
N LYS A 43 -9.82 -23.12 -13.24
CA LYS A 43 -8.54 -22.65 -13.78
C LYS A 43 -8.71 -21.37 -14.58
N VAL A 44 -7.68 -20.53 -14.55
CA VAL A 44 -7.68 -19.23 -15.22
C VAL A 44 -6.67 -19.26 -16.36
N PHE A 45 -7.06 -18.76 -17.52
CA PHE A 45 -6.22 -18.69 -18.70
C PHE A 45 -6.24 -17.29 -19.30
N ASP A 46 -5.12 -16.90 -19.89
CA ASP A 46 -5.02 -15.67 -20.68
C ASP A 46 -5.48 -15.90 -22.13
N ALA A 47 -5.50 -14.84 -22.95
CA ALA A 47 -5.93 -14.89 -24.35
C ALA A 47 -5.06 -15.80 -25.23
N ARG A 48 -3.85 -16.15 -24.77
CA ARG A 48 -2.91 -17.06 -25.45
C ARG A 48 -2.97 -18.48 -24.90
N SER A 49 -4.00 -18.82 -24.13
CA SER A 49 -4.19 -20.13 -23.49
C SER A 49 -3.07 -20.52 -22.52
N ARG A 50 -2.37 -19.53 -21.95
CA ARG A 50 -1.42 -19.77 -20.84
C ARG A 50 -2.21 -19.82 -19.55
N GLU A 51 -1.97 -20.85 -18.74
CA GLU A 51 -2.57 -20.95 -17.40
C GLU A 51 -1.96 -19.87 -16.49
N VAL A 52 -2.83 -19.13 -15.80
CA VAL A 52 -2.51 -18.00 -14.94
C VAL A 52 -2.75 -18.43 -13.49
N HIS A 53 -1.74 -18.27 -12.65
CA HIS A 53 -1.78 -18.65 -11.23
C HIS A 53 -1.25 -17.53 -10.35
N SER A 54 -1.73 -17.46 -9.11
CA SER A 54 -1.14 -16.61 -8.07
C SER A 54 0.15 -17.23 -7.53
N PHE A 55 0.86 -16.51 -6.64
CA PHE A 55 1.87 -17.16 -5.82
C PHE A 55 1.26 -18.28 -4.97
N PRO A 56 2.07 -19.27 -4.54
CA PRO A 56 1.63 -20.28 -3.59
C PRO A 56 1.03 -19.65 -2.33
N ASP A 57 0.07 -20.33 -1.71
CA ASP A 57 -0.54 -19.99 -0.42
C ASP A 57 -1.35 -18.68 -0.36
N ILE A 58 -1.41 -17.86 -1.42
CA ILE A 58 -2.13 -16.57 -1.38
C ILE A 58 -3.60 -16.73 -0.98
N GLU A 59 -4.32 -17.71 -1.53
CA GLU A 59 -5.71 -17.96 -1.15
C GLU A 59 -5.84 -18.33 0.33
N HIS A 60 -4.94 -19.19 0.83
CA HIS A 60 -4.89 -19.58 2.24
C HIS A 60 -4.62 -18.37 3.15
N ILE A 61 -3.64 -17.53 2.78
CA ILE A 61 -3.26 -16.31 3.50
C ILE A 61 -4.44 -15.35 3.58
N LEU A 62 -5.07 -15.02 2.45
CA LEU A 62 -6.20 -14.09 2.41
C LEU A 62 -7.37 -14.61 3.26
N LYS A 63 -7.68 -15.90 3.15
CA LYS A 63 -8.72 -16.55 3.96
C LYS A 63 -8.41 -16.50 5.46
N LYS A 64 -7.17 -16.83 5.85
CA LYS A 64 -6.70 -16.77 7.25
C LYS A 64 -6.84 -15.36 7.80
N LEU A 65 -6.35 -14.36 7.07
CA LEU A 65 -6.44 -12.96 7.48
C LEU A 65 -7.89 -12.49 7.65
N LYS A 66 -8.81 -12.90 6.78
CA LYS A 66 -10.23 -12.55 6.92
C LYS A 66 -10.94 -13.27 8.06
N ASN A 67 -10.58 -14.52 8.31
CA ASN A 67 -11.07 -15.25 9.49
C ASN A 67 -10.61 -14.56 10.79
N ASP A 68 -9.36 -14.09 10.81
CA ASP A 68 -8.75 -13.30 11.88
C ASP A 68 -9.26 -11.85 11.97
N LYS A 69 -10.26 -11.49 11.15
CA LYS A 69 -10.96 -10.19 11.17
C LYS A 69 -10.11 -8.98 10.76
N PHE A 70 -9.02 -9.20 10.02
CA PHE A 70 -8.31 -8.09 9.40
C PHE A 70 -9.15 -7.44 8.29
N LYS A 71 -9.10 -6.11 8.21
CA LYS A 71 -9.48 -5.42 6.99
C LYS A 71 -8.37 -5.61 5.95
N LEU A 72 -8.74 -5.87 4.71
CA LEU A 72 -7.80 -6.07 3.61
C LEU A 72 -8.08 -5.08 2.49
N ALA A 73 -7.02 -4.56 1.86
CA ALA A 73 -7.15 -3.70 0.70
C ALA A 73 -6.14 -4.03 -0.41
N ILE A 74 -6.49 -3.64 -1.64
CA ILE A 74 -5.58 -3.62 -2.80
C ILE A 74 -5.21 -2.18 -3.13
N ALA A 75 -3.93 -1.95 -3.43
CA ALA A 75 -3.42 -0.71 -4.01
C ALA A 75 -2.51 -1.05 -5.21
N SER A 76 -2.99 -0.89 -6.45
CA SER A 76 -2.26 -1.31 -7.66
C SER A 76 -2.25 -0.23 -8.74
N GLU A 77 -1.09 -0.01 -9.37
CA GLU A 77 -0.93 0.96 -10.47
C GLU A 77 -1.35 0.41 -11.85
N ALA A 78 -2.02 -0.74 -11.90
CA ALA A 78 -2.49 -1.33 -13.15
C ALA A 78 -3.42 -0.35 -13.91
N PHE A 79 -3.25 -0.32 -15.24
CA PHE A 79 -4.03 0.52 -16.15
C PHE A 79 -5.39 -0.12 -16.47
N ASN A 80 -5.46 -1.45 -16.55
CA ASN A 80 -6.67 -2.18 -16.89
C ASN A 80 -7.41 -2.67 -15.65
N LYS A 81 -8.11 -1.73 -15.01
CA LYS A 81 -8.93 -2.00 -13.82
C LYS A 81 -9.95 -3.12 -14.01
N GLU A 82 -10.48 -3.28 -15.22
CA GLU A 82 -11.50 -4.30 -15.52
C GLU A 82 -10.89 -5.71 -15.50
N GLU A 83 -9.73 -5.90 -16.13
CA GLU A 83 -9.06 -7.20 -16.14
C GLU A 83 -8.49 -7.57 -14.76
N VAL A 84 -8.01 -6.59 -13.99
CA VAL A 84 -7.63 -6.80 -12.59
C VAL A 84 -8.82 -7.32 -11.78
N ARG A 85 -9.97 -6.64 -11.84
CA ARG A 85 -11.18 -7.10 -11.13
C ARG A 85 -11.63 -8.47 -11.59
N ARG A 86 -11.54 -8.75 -12.90
CA ARG A 86 -11.85 -10.07 -13.44
C ARG A 86 -10.94 -11.15 -12.86
N LEU A 87 -9.63 -10.91 -12.80
CA LEU A 87 -8.68 -11.86 -12.21
C LEU A 87 -8.93 -12.09 -10.71
N VAL A 88 -9.10 -11.02 -9.94
CA VAL A 88 -9.44 -11.10 -8.51
C VAL A 88 -10.71 -11.95 -8.32
N SER A 89 -11.72 -11.74 -9.17
CA SER A 89 -12.96 -12.52 -9.14
C SER A 89 -12.78 -13.99 -9.53
N TYR A 90 -11.99 -14.25 -10.57
CA TYR A 90 -11.71 -15.62 -11.01
C TYR A 90 -10.89 -16.42 -10.00
N PHE A 91 -10.01 -15.76 -9.24
CA PHE A 91 -9.35 -16.37 -8.09
C PHE A 91 -10.24 -16.45 -6.84
N GLY A 92 -11.47 -15.92 -6.89
CA GLY A 92 -12.41 -15.95 -5.77
C GLY A 92 -12.03 -15.00 -4.63
N TRP A 93 -11.23 -13.97 -4.90
CA TRP A 93 -10.69 -13.07 -3.89
C TRP A 93 -11.58 -11.87 -3.57
N ASP A 94 -12.64 -11.63 -4.33
CA ASP A 94 -13.59 -10.52 -4.12
C ASP A 94 -14.15 -10.50 -2.69
N VAL A 95 -14.34 -11.68 -2.10
CA VAL A 95 -14.89 -11.84 -0.74
C VAL A 95 -13.91 -11.45 0.36
N TYR A 96 -12.62 -11.32 0.02
CA TYR A 96 -11.57 -11.04 0.99
C TYR A 96 -11.23 -9.54 1.08
N PHE A 97 -11.25 -8.80 -0.02
CA PHE A 97 -10.84 -7.39 0.00
C PHE A 97 -12.00 -6.44 0.33
N ASP A 98 -11.81 -5.57 1.31
CA ASP A 98 -12.77 -4.55 1.72
C ASP A 98 -12.66 -3.28 0.86
N HIS A 99 -11.45 -2.97 0.39
CA HIS A 99 -11.16 -1.82 -0.47
C HIS A 99 -10.27 -2.24 -1.65
N MET A 100 -10.47 -1.63 -2.82
CA MET A 100 -9.69 -1.94 -4.02
C MET A 100 -9.44 -0.69 -4.86
N GLU A 101 -8.26 -0.12 -4.67
CA GLU A 101 -7.75 1.02 -5.44
C GLU A 101 -6.85 0.51 -6.56
N VAL A 102 -7.34 0.59 -7.81
CA VAL A 102 -6.64 0.13 -9.00
C VAL A 102 -6.73 1.21 -10.07
N TYR A 103 -5.63 1.93 -10.27
CA TYR A 103 -5.45 2.93 -11.33
C TYR A 103 -3.99 3.39 -11.41
N PRO A 104 -3.52 3.89 -12.55
CA PRO A 104 -2.18 4.44 -12.67
C PRO A 104 -1.98 5.67 -11.77
N GLY A 105 -0.82 5.77 -11.13
CA GLY A 105 -0.43 6.91 -10.31
C GLY A 105 0.18 6.49 -8.97
N SER A 106 0.71 7.44 -8.21
CA SER A 106 1.47 7.15 -6.98
C SER A 106 0.68 6.33 -5.96
N LYS A 107 1.35 5.37 -5.32
CA LYS A 107 0.85 4.63 -4.14
C LYS A 107 0.40 5.52 -2.99
N ILE A 108 0.91 6.76 -2.89
CA ILE A 108 0.44 7.74 -1.90
C ILE A 108 -1.04 8.06 -2.10
N THR A 109 -1.46 8.30 -3.35
CA THR A 109 -2.86 8.59 -3.66
C THR A 109 -3.76 7.41 -3.29
N HIS A 110 -3.33 6.20 -3.63
CA HIS A 110 -4.04 4.96 -3.29
C HIS A 110 -4.24 4.83 -1.76
N LEU A 111 -3.16 4.95 -0.98
CA LEU A 111 -3.21 4.82 0.47
C LEU A 111 -4.00 5.94 1.15
N LEU A 112 -3.99 7.16 0.60
CA LEU A 112 -4.84 8.25 1.08
C LEU A 112 -6.34 7.95 0.88
N THR A 113 -6.72 7.42 -0.29
CA THR A 113 -8.11 7.01 -0.53
C THR A 113 -8.51 5.86 0.39
N ILE A 114 -7.67 4.83 0.50
CA ILE A 114 -7.90 3.69 1.40
C ILE A 114 -8.04 4.16 2.86
N LYS A 115 -7.18 5.07 3.33
CA LYS A 115 -7.29 5.68 4.67
C LYS A 115 -8.65 6.34 4.87
N LYS A 116 -9.06 7.18 3.92
CA LYS A 116 -10.33 7.91 3.97
C LYS A 116 -11.53 6.95 4.04
N GLU A 117 -11.55 5.92 3.21
CA GLU A 117 -12.68 4.99 3.12
C GLU A 117 -12.72 3.97 4.27
N SER A 118 -11.56 3.46 4.69
CA SER A 118 -11.47 2.46 5.75
C SER A 118 -11.61 3.04 7.16
N GLY A 119 -11.31 4.34 7.31
CA GLY A 119 -11.23 5.03 8.60
C GLY A 119 -10.05 4.59 9.47
N VAL A 120 -9.08 3.87 8.91
CA VAL A 120 -7.89 3.39 9.64
C VAL A 120 -6.75 4.41 9.50
N ASP A 121 -6.03 4.68 10.58
CA ASP A 121 -4.88 5.59 10.55
C ASP A 121 -3.60 4.92 10.05
N PHE A 122 -2.69 5.69 9.43
CA PHE A 122 -1.47 5.16 8.82
C PHE A 122 -0.60 4.31 9.77
N PRO A 123 -0.39 4.70 11.05
CA PRO A 123 0.33 3.84 12.00
C PRO A 123 -0.31 2.47 12.24
N ASP A 124 -1.61 2.32 12.00
CA ASP A 124 -2.35 1.07 12.13
C ASP A 124 -2.39 0.24 10.84
N MET A 125 -1.64 0.64 9.81
CA MET A 125 -1.59 -0.04 8.51
C MET A 125 -0.28 -0.81 8.29
N MET A 126 -0.39 -1.90 7.54
CA MET A 126 0.74 -2.65 6.99
C MET A 126 0.58 -2.76 5.46
N PHE A 127 1.65 -2.49 4.71
CA PHE A 127 1.62 -2.45 3.25
C PHE A 127 2.69 -3.36 2.64
N PHE A 128 2.28 -4.26 1.73
CA PHE A 128 3.16 -5.16 0.98
C PHE A 128 3.26 -4.73 -0.49
N ASP A 129 4.47 -4.60 -0.99
CA ASP A 129 4.78 -4.28 -2.40
C ASP A 129 6.13 -4.91 -2.78
N ASP A 130 6.30 -5.28 -4.04
CA ASP A 130 7.57 -5.82 -4.55
C ASP A 130 8.53 -4.70 -5.01
N GLU A 131 8.02 -3.50 -5.29
CA GLU A 131 8.80 -2.38 -5.78
C GLU A 131 9.33 -1.51 -4.63
N ARG A 132 10.65 -1.36 -4.57
CA ARG A 132 11.31 -0.65 -3.46
C ARG A 132 10.97 0.84 -3.46
N ASP A 133 10.81 1.42 -4.64
CA ASP A 133 10.52 2.84 -4.79
C ASP A 133 9.12 3.17 -4.27
N HIS A 134 8.13 2.28 -4.48
CA HIS A 134 6.80 2.40 -3.90
C HIS A 134 6.85 2.40 -2.37
N LEU A 135 7.53 1.41 -1.78
CA LEU A 135 7.66 1.29 -0.32
C LEU A 135 8.37 2.49 0.27
N SER A 136 9.47 2.94 -0.36
CA SER A 136 10.21 4.11 0.09
C SER A 136 9.34 5.37 0.01
N GLU A 137 8.58 5.57 -1.06
CA GLU A 137 7.68 6.71 -1.17
C GLU A 137 6.60 6.72 -0.07
N VAL A 138 5.93 5.57 0.14
CA VAL A 138 4.90 5.38 1.17
C VAL A 138 5.47 5.64 2.55
N ALA A 139 6.61 5.05 2.88
CA ALA A 139 7.28 5.25 4.14
C ALA A 139 7.53 6.73 4.49
N HIS A 140 8.00 7.53 3.52
CA HIS A 140 8.33 8.93 3.76
C HIS A 140 7.11 9.84 3.83
N THR A 141 5.98 9.44 3.25
CA THR A 141 4.82 10.33 3.05
C THR A 141 3.62 9.91 3.89
N CYS A 142 3.38 8.60 4.02
CA CYS A 142 2.33 7.99 4.84
C CYS A 142 2.95 7.55 6.18
N LEU A 143 3.26 8.53 7.04
CA LEU A 143 4.01 8.31 8.28
C LEU A 143 3.35 7.24 9.16
N GLY A 144 4.16 6.27 9.61
CA GLY A 144 3.74 5.16 10.46
C GLY A 144 3.29 3.89 9.74
N VAL A 145 3.04 3.92 8.42
CA VAL A 145 2.72 2.69 7.68
C VAL A 145 3.89 1.72 7.76
N THR A 146 3.63 0.49 8.22
CA THR A 146 4.64 -0.57 8.20
C THR A 146 4.76 -1.16 6.80
N CYS A 147 5.80 -0.77 6.06
CA CYS A 147 6.04 -1.19 4.68
C CYS A 147 6.88 -2.48 4.64
N ILE A 148 6.44 -3.51 3.92
CA ILE A 148 7.07 -4.83 3.84
C ILE A 148 7.41 -5.16 2.39
N TRP A 149 8.68 -5.49 2.15
CA TRP A 149 9.19 -5.79 0.81
C TRP A 149 8.92 -7.24 0.39
N ALA A 150 7.97 -7.43 -0.53
CA ALA A 150 7.51 -8.72 -1.02
C ALA A 150 8.17 -9.09 -2.37
N ASN A 151 9.51 -9.00 -2.46
CA ASN A 151 10.27 -9.12 -3.72
C ASN A 151 10.18 -10.47 -4.47
N ARG A 152 9.51 -11.45 -3.89
CA ARG A 152 9.29 -12.80 -4.45
C ARG A 152 7.83 -13.24 -4.23
N GLY A 153 6.92 -12.27 -4.12
CA GLY A 153 5.56 -12.50 -3.68
C GLY A 153 5.41 -12.65 -2.18
N VAL A 154 4.17 -12.50 -1.73
CA VAL A 154 3.77 -12.73 -0.34
C VAL A 154 3.73 -14.23 -0.06
N SER A 155 4.21 -14.61 1.13
CA SER A 155 4.14 -15.97 1.67
C SER A 155 3.82 -15.90 3.17
N GLU A 156 3.47 -17.03 3.80
CA GLU A 156 3.25 -17.09 5.25
C GLU A 156 4.49 -16.58 6.03
N GLU A 157 5.70 -16.91 5.56
CA GLU A 157 6.95 -16.43 6.17
C GLU A 157 7.06 -14.90 6.10
N ILE A 158 6.80 -14.31 4.93
CA ILE A 158 6.85 -12.84 4.76
C ILE A 158 5.76 -12.14 5.57
N LEU A 159 4.57 -12.76 5.68
CA LEU A 159 3.49 -12.24 6.49
C LEU A 159 3.81 -12.27 7.99
N GLU A 160 4.36 -13.37 8.49
CA GLU A 160 4.80 -13.51 9.89
C GLU A 160 5.88 -12.48 10.25
N GLU A 161 6.86 -12.29 9.36
CA GLU A 161 7.88 -11.26 9.53
C GLU A 161 7.27 -9.85 9.48
N GLY A 162 6.26 -9.62 8.63
CA GLY A 162 5.49 -8.39 8.60
C GLY A 162 4.81 -8.07 9.94
N PHE A 163 4.16 -9.07 10.55
CA PHE A 163 3.55 -8.90 11.87
C PHE A 163 4.58 -8.60 12.97
N LYS A 164 5.75 -9.26 12.95
CA LYS A 164 6.83 -8.95 13.90
C LYS A 164 7.34 -7.53 13.72
N ALA A 165 7.55 -7.09 12.48
CA ALA A 165 7.98 -5.73 12.16
C ALA A 165 6.95 -4.69 12.66
N PHE A 166 5.68 -4.93 12.40
CA PHE A 166 4.59 -4.08 12.89
C PHE A 166 4.60 -3.96 14.42
N SER A 167 4.64 -5.11 15.13
CA SER A 167 4.68 -5.13 16.59
C SER A 167 5.90 -4.37 17.14
N ASN A 168 7.09 -4.58 16.57
CA ASN A 168 8.31 -3.92 17.01
C ASN A 168 8.27 -2.40 16.79
N ASN A 169 7.67 -1.93 15.70
CA ASN A 169 7.47 -0.50 15.43
C ASN A 169 6.61 0.15 16.52
N HIS A 170 5.49 -0.49 16.86
CA HIS A 170 4.58 0.02 17.89
C HIS A 170 5.20 0.04 19.29
N ILE A 171 5.93 -1.02 19.66
CA ILE A 171 6.64 -1.07 20.94
C ILE A 171 7.74 0.00 21.02
N SER A 172 8.52 0.17 19.94
CA SER A 172 9.60 1.17 19.91
C SER A 172 9.06 2.60 20.02
N ASN A 173 7.97 2.91 19.31
CA ASN A 173 7.33 4.23 19.39
C ASN A 173 6.72 4.49 20.77
N ALA A 174 6.09 3.49 21.40
CA ALA A 174 5.56 3.61 22.76
C ALA A 174 6.68 3.92 23.78
N ASN A 175 7.82 3.24 23.68
CA ASN A 175 8.97 3.47 24.55
C ASN A 175 9.57 4.88 24.36
N ASN A 176 9.69 5.36 23.13
CA ASN A 176 10.19 6.71 22.84
C ASN A 176 9.25 7.79 23.41
N ASN A 177 7.94 7.62 23.27
CA ASN A 177 6.96 8.55 23.84
C ASN A 177 7.02 8.59 25.37
N ASN A 178 7.18 7.44 26.03
CA ASN A 178 7.31 7.36 27.49
C ASN A 178 8.58 8.07 27.98
N ASN A 179 9.71 7.89 27.30
CA ASN A 179 10.96 8.56 27.65
C ASN A 179 10.86 10.10 27.51
N ASN A 180 10.18 10.58 26.47
CA ASN A 180 9.94 12.02 26.28
C ASN A 180 9.02 12.61 27.35
N MET A 181 7.97 11.89 27.78
CA MET A 181 7.10 12.32 28.90
C MET A 181 7.81 12.36 30.26
N LEU A 182 8.72 11.41 30.52
CA LEU A 182 9.54 11.42 31.73
C LEU A 182 10.50 12.62 31.76
N HIS A 183 11.13 12.96 30.62
CA HIS A 183 12.00 14.12 30.53
C HIS A 183 11.25 15.45 30.64
N SER A 184 10.07 15.59 30.03
CA SER A 184 9.26 16.82 30.14
C SER A 184 8.74 17.09 31.56
N SER A 185 8.70 16.07 32.42
CA SER A 185 8.32 16.19 33.83
C SER A 185 9.43 16.76 34.72
N THR A 186 10.65 16.95 34.17
CA THR A 186 11.84 17.43 34.93
C THR A 186 12.38 18.78 34.48
N SER A 187 11.80 19.41 33.45
CA SER A 187 12.28 20.69 32.90
C SER A 187 11.18 21.75 32.83
N SER A 188 10.92 22.41 33.95
CA SER A 188 10.30 23.73 33.95
C SER A 188 11.39 24.80 33.76
N LEU A 189 11.19 25.68 32.76
CA LEU A 189 11.97 26.88 32.36
C LEU A 189 12.94 26.70 31.18
N ASN A 190 12.45 26.87 29.94
CA ASN A 190 12.77 28.06 29.10
C ASN A 190 12.23 27.94 27.66
N SER A 191 11.65 29.07 27.22
CA SER A 191 11.46 29.63 25.87
C SER A 191 11.23 28.72 24.65
N ASN A 192 10.00 28.85 24.12
CA ASN A 192 9.59 28.91 22.71
C ASN A 192 10.69 28.73 21.65
N ASP A 193 10.84 27.49 21.19
CA ASP A 193 10.89 27.16 19.76
C ASP A 193 10.23 25.78 19.64
N SER A 194 9.01 25.76 19.11
CA SER A 194 8.30 24.52 18.83
C SER A 194 8.88 23.88 17.57
N GLU A 195 10.03 23.22 17.72
CA GLU A 195 10.40 22.12 16.82
C GLU A 195 9.40 20.99 17.08
N GLU A 196 8.38 20.93 16.21
CA GLU A 196 7.46 19.82 16.12
C GLU A 196 8.28 18.54 15.95
N SER A 197 8.37 17.72 17.01
CA SER A 197 9.13 16.47 17.01
C SER A 197 8.48 15.51 16.02
N GLN A 198 8.90 15.56 14.76
CA GLN A 198 8.49 14.62 13.74
C GLN A 198 9.00 13.25 14.16
N SER A 199 8.10 12.37 14.59
CA SER A 199 8.41 10.99 14.93
C SER A 199 9.17 10.35 13.75
N GLU A 200 10.44 10.01 13.96
CA GLU A 200 11.28 9.33 12.98
C GLU A 200 10.56 8.04 12.53
N THR A 201 10.04 8.05 11.30
CA THR A 201 9.32 6.91 10.75
C THR A 201 10.33 5.84 10.38
N THR A 202 10.38 4.78 11.19
CA THR A 202 11.22 3.60 10.91
C THR A 202 10.55 2.73 9.86
N VAL A 203 11.29 2.36 8.82
CA VAL A 203 10.83 1.48 7.73
C VAL A 203 11.54 0.15 7.84
N PHE A 204 10.81 -0.93 7.63
CA PHE A 204 11.30 -2.28 7.87
C PHE A 204 11.43 -3.05 6.57
N TYR A 205 12.66 -3.24 6.09
CA TYR A 205 12.88 -4.06 4.90
C TYR A 205 13.08 -5.53 5.28
N VAL A 206 12.02 -6.33 5.19
CA VAL A 206 12.16 -7.79 5.32
C VAL A 206 12.77 -8.35 4.02
N HIS A 207 13.86 -9.12 4.13
CA HIS A 207 14.53 -9.72 2.97
C HIS A 207 14.65 -11.24 3.11
N LYS A 208 14.51 -11.98 2.00
CA LYS A 208 14.87 -13.40 1.93
C LYS A 208 16.15 -13.59 1.10
N ARG A 209 17.25 -14.01 1.75
CA ARG A 209 18.42 -14.51 1.03
C ARG A 209 18.16 -15.93 0.53
N ARG A 210 18.60 -16.23 -0.70
CA ARG A 210 18.41 -17.53 -1.36
C ARG A 210 19.08 -18.64 -0.52
N GLY A 211 18.30 -19.61 -0.03
CA GLY A 211 18.80 -20.76 0.75
C GLY A 211 18.83 -20.59 2.27
N SER A 212 18.32 -19.47 2.81
CA SER A 212 18.27 -19.20 4.25
C SER A 212 16.84 -18.92 4.72
N ARG A 213 16.57 -19.10 6.03
CA ARG A 213 15.41 -18.49 6.71
C ARG A 213 15.35 -16.99 6.38
N ALA A 214 14.15 -16.41 6.24
CA ALA A 214 13.97 -14.98 6.07
C ALA A 214 14.82 -14.22 7.10
N SER A 215 15.56 -13.23 6.62
CA SER A 215 16.48 -12.43 7.42
C SER A 215 16.02 -10.99 7.35
N ILE A 216 15.58 -10.44 8.48
CA ILE A 216 15.22 -9.02 8.57
C ILE A 216 16.50 -8.20 8.41
N THR A 217 16.51 -7.24 7.51
CA THR A 217 17.53 -6.18 7.51
C THR A 217 16.83 -4.85 7.64
N TYR A 218 17.11 -4.14 8.72
CA TYR A 218 16.66 -2.77 8.88
C TYR A 218 17.48 -1.91 7.92
N ASP A 219 16.84 -1.34 6.91
CA ASP A 219 17.42 -0.24 6.17
C ASP A 219 16.62 0.99 6.59
N THR A 220 17.32 2.04 7.04
CA THR A 220 16.69 3.36 7.06
C THR A 220 16.47 3.71 5.59
N PRO A 221 15.26 4.13 5.18
CA PRO A 221 15.07 4.57 3.81
C PRO A 221 16.12 5.63 3.49
N PRO A 222 16.76 5.57 2.31
CA PRO A 222 17.64 6.65 1.90
C PRO A 222 16.85 7.94 2.02
N VAL A 223 17.39 8.94 2.75
CA VAL A 223 16.77 10.26 2.89
C VAL A 223 16.48 10.78 1.48
N ILE A 224 15.23 10.71 1.06
CA ILE A 224 14.86 11.21 -0.26
C ILE A 224 14.79 12.73 -0.13
N ASP A 225 15.86 13.41 -0.56
CA ASP A 225 15.82 14.86 -0.74
C ASP A 225 14.65 15.20 -1.68
N ARG A 226 13.65 15.87 -1.11
CA ARG A 226 12.43 16.33 -1.80
C ARG A 226 12.75 17.10 -3.09
N ALA A 227 13.94 17.71 -3.19
CA ALA A 227 14.40 18.45 -4.35
C ALA A 227 14.83 17.58 -5.55
N VAL A 228 15.13 16.30 -5.36
CA VAL A 228 15.54 15.38 -6.46
C VAL A 228 14.34 15.00 -7.33
N ARG A 229 13.14 14.91 -6.74
CA ARG A 229 11.89 14.57 -7.46
C ARG A 229 11.49 15.62 -8.49
N LEU A 230 11.75 16.90 -8.23
CA LEU A 230 11.44 17.99 -9.17
C LEU A 230 12.45 18.12 -10.31
N ARG A 231 13.66 17.56 -10.16
CA ARG A 231 14.71 17.61 -11.20
C ARG A 231 14.68 16.38 -12.12
N GLY A 232 14.24 15.22 -11.64
CA GLY A 232 14.21 13.97 -12.41
C GLY A 232 13.04 13.82 -13.39
N ARG A 233 11.96 14.59 -13.25
CA ARG A 233 10.84 14.63 -14.22
C ARG A 233 11.08 15.69 -15.30
N ARG A 234 12.14 15.53 -16.07
CA ARG A 234 12.28 16.16 -17.40
C ARG A 234 12.52 15.08 -18.45
N MET A 235 11.47 14.32 -18.73
CA MET A 235 11.38 13.50 -19.93
C MET A 235 9.99 13.73 -20.54
N SER A 236 10.01 14.35 -21.71
CA SER A 236 8.94 14.70 -22.66
C SER A 236 7.58 14.00 -22.51
N ALA A 237 6.58 14.76 -22.05
CA ALA A 237 5.21 14.56 -22.52
C ALA A 237 5.00 15.48 -23.75
N PRO A 238 4.43 15.01 -24.88
CA PRO A 238 4.02 15.90 -25.95
C PRO A 238 2.90 16.81 -25.39
N ALA A 239 3.06 18.12 -25.61
CA ALA A 239 2.10 19.11 -25.16
C ALA A 239 0.71 18.82 -25.74
N LEU A 240 -0.20 18.30 -24.91
CA LEU A 240 -1.63 18.33 -25.21
C LEU A 240 -2.06 19.79 -25.20
N SER A 241 -2.39 20.32 -26.38
CA SER A 241 -2.95 21.65 -26.55
C SER A 241 -4.28 21.74 -25.80
N ILE A 242 -4.30 22.52 -24.72
CA ILE A 242 -5.52 22.89 -24.00
C ILE A 242 -6.35 23.80 -24.93
N PRO A 243 -7.61 23.47 -25.25
CA PRO A 243 -8.49 24.40 -25.95
C PRO A 243 -8.72 25.63 -25.07
N LYS A 244 -8.47 26.83 -25.62
CA LYS A 244 -8.78 28.10 -24.93
C LYS A 244 -10.28 28.16 -24.66
N LEU A 245 -10.63 28.31 -23.38
CA LEU A 245 -11.97 28.64 -22.94
C LEU A 245 -12.30 30.06 -23.44
N ASP A 246 -13.23 30.18 -24.38
CA ASP A 246 -13.68 31.48 -24.90
C ASP A 246 -14.62 32.15 -23.88
N THR A 247 -14.13 33.18 -23.20
CA THR A 247 -14.86 33.92 -22.14
C THR A 247 -15.90 34.90 -22.67
N LYS A 248 -16.48 34.66 -23.85
CA LYS A 248 -17.60 35.44 -24.38
C LYS A 248 -18.86 34.59 -24.58
N LYS A 249 -19.46 34.17 -23.47
CA LYS A 249 -20.89 33.85 -23.37
C LYS A 249 -21.35 33.86 -21.90
N LEU A 250 -21.14 35.00 -21.23
CA LEU A 250 -22.10 35.41 -20.20
C LEU A 250 -23.27 36.07 -20.94
N LEU A 251 -24.47 35.49 -20.85
CA LEU A 251 -25.76 36.19 -20.68
C LEU A 251 -26.93 35.20 -20.80
N ALA A 252 -27.89 35.37 -19.87
CA ALA A 252 -29.25 34.81 -19.80
C ALA A 252 -29.44 33.38 -19.23
N CYS A 253 -29.48 33.28 -17.89
CA CYS A 253 -30.43 32.36 -17.22
C CYS A 253 -31.76 33.11 -17.06
N GLN A 254 -32.84 32.58 -17.63
CA GLN A 254 -34.21 33.01 -17.34
C GLN A 254 -34.78 32.16 -16.21
N GLU A 255 -35.64 32.82 -15.44
CA GLU A 255 -36.16 32.49 -14.12
C GLU A 255 -36.99 31.19 -14.08
N ILE A 256 -36.86 30.50 -12.95
CA ILE A 256 -37.79 29.48 -12.47
C ILE A 256 -38.98 30.25 -11.88
N ASN A 257 -40.16 30.12 -12.49
CA ASN A 257 -41.40 30.60 -11.89
C ASN A 257 -41.96 29.53 -10.95
N GLU A 258 -42.04 29.87 -9.67
CA GLU A 258 -42.92 29.23 -8.70
C GLU A 258 -44.37 29.70 -8.92
N ASN A 259 -45.29 28.72 -9.01
CA ASN A 259 -46.65 28.76 -8.49
C ASN A 259 -47.17 27.32 -8.39
#